data_AF-A0A430QBE9-F1
#
_entry.id   AF-A0A430QBE9-F1
#
_cell.length_a   1.000
_cell.length_b   1.000
_cell.length_c   1.000
_cell.angle_alpha   90.00
_cell.angle_beta   90.00
_cell.angle_gamma   90.00
#
_symmetry.space_group_name_H-M   'P 1'
#
loop_
_entity.id
_entity.type
_entity.pdbx_description
1 polymer ?
#
loop_
_entity_poly.entity_id
_entity_poly.type
_entity_poly.pdbx_seq_one_letter_code
_entity_poly.pdbx_strand_id
1 'polypeptide(L)'
;MFKKFDEKEDISCTNNAKNSIVKSLRTRLTEGYGIDSKMVDQILPKKDVVKHIKCHEHVDLYSDSDGEVMFFRQREGPFIPSLRLLHKYPFILPHLQVDRGAIKHVLNGSNIMCRGLTSPGARMTEVPKESVVAVMAEGKTNALAVGITMLSTDEIDVIIRISDWKWGPADSQNCPVFDHSKEDPTINRMAVLVPFRDRFTELQEFIPHLNNFLNNQNVRHTFFIINQVDDLRFNRGALLNVGALESLEAEVNGIIVESITQKNSLYQLSSQCLKLPFTKYLALHDVDLLPEDPALKYNMPSELGPIHLIPFYLHPRYYYFKEYAGGVLIIKRTQYSLVGGMSNSFWGWGREDDEFQIRLKSKGFKIVTPINVTMGLKAFRHIHQEDQHKRDVKTYYNPDVNLSIGYIMEILYKLAHLVSDAS
;
A
#
# COMPACT_ATOMS: atom_id res chain seq x y z
N MET A 1 -18.55 -11.62 4.07
CA MET A 1 -19.45 -12.16 5.11
C MET A 1 -18.56 -12.98 6.02
N PHE A 2 -18.40 -12.59 7.29
CA PHE A 2 -17.43 -13.22 8.21
C PHE A 2 -17.63 -14.74 8.28
N LYS A 3 -16.53 -15.52 8.31
CA LYS A 3 -16.59 -16.96 8.61
C LYS A 3 -17.38 -17.12 9.90
N LYS A 4 -18.45 -17.92 9.88
CA LYS A 4 -19.19 -18.20 11.11
C LYS A 4 -18.30 -19.03 12.02
N PHE A 5 -18.17 -18.59 13.25
CA PHE A 5 -17.50 -19.35 14.30
C PHE A 5 -18.31 -20.62 14.58
N ASP A 6 -17.66 -21.78 14.48
CA ASP A 6 -18.24 -23.08 14.81
C ASP A 6 -17.51 -23.65 16.01
N GLU A 7 -18.23 -23.88 17.11
CA GLU A 7 -17.64 -24.36 18.36
C GLU A 7 -16.94 -25.71 18.21
N LYS A 8 -17.36 -26.58 17.29
CA LYS A 8 -16.77 -27.91 17.09
C LYS A 8 -15.52 -27.86 16.22
N GLU A 9 -15.45 -26.91 15.30
CA GLU A 9 -14.34 -26.78 14.36
C GLU A 9 -13.26 -25.81 14.85
N ASP A 10 -13.63 -24.77 15.61
CA ASP A 10 -12.74 -23.67 15.96
C ASP A 10 -12.18 -23.79 17.41
N ILE A 11 -12.82 -24.56 18.31
CA ILE A 11 -12.39 -24.73 19.72
C ILE A 11 -11.62 -26.04 19.91
N SER A 12 -10.42 -25.93 20.47
CA SER A 12 -9.57 -27.08 20.82
C SER A 12 -9.83 -27.62 22.25
N CYS A 13 -10.01 -26.73 23.23
CA CYS A 13 -10.31 -27.13 24.61
C CYS A 13 -10.90 -25.98 25.43
N THR A 14 -11.72 -26.31 26.44
CA THR A 14 -12.26 -25.34 27.39
C THR A 14 -11.92 -25.77 28.82
N ASN A 15 -11.30 -24.89 29.58
CA ASN A 15 -10.88 -25.10 30.97
C ASN A 15 -11.24 -23.89 31.83
N ASN A 16 -11.15 -24.00 33.15
CA ASN A 16 -11.20 -22.82 34.01
C ASN A 16 -9.89 -22.02 33.90
N ALA A 17 -9.99 -20.69 33.84
CA ALA A 17 -8.82 -19.82 33.81
C ALA A 17 -8.04 -19.93 35.14
N LYS A 18 -6.71 -20.01 35.04
CA LYS A 18 -5.84 -20.00 36.23
C LYS A 18 -5.94 -18.65 36.94
N ASN A 19 -5.78 -18.64 38.26
CA ASN A 19 -5.77 -17.42 39.07
C ASN A 19 -4.76 -16.37 38.57
N SER A 20 -3.63 -16.81 38.01
CA SER A 20 -2.64 -15.90 37.39
C SER A 20 -3.21 -15.13 36.20
N ILE A 21 -3.97 -15.80 35.33
CA ILE A 21 -4.60 -15.19 34.14
C ILE A 21 -5.68 -14.19 34.58
N VAL A 22 -6.52 -14.57 35.54
CA VAL A 22 -7.54 -13.68 36.09
C VAL A 22 -6.91 -12.44 36.71
N LYS A 23 -5.79 -12.60 37.43
CA LYS A 23 -5.02 -11.47 37.96
C LYS A 23 -4.49 -10.58 36.83
N SER A 24 -3.91 -11.15 35.77
CA SER A 24 -3.42 -10.40 34.61
C SER A 24 -4.53 -9.65 33.87
N LEU A 25 -5.72 -10.24 33.70
CA LEU A 25 -6.89 -9.57 33.12
C LEU A 25 -7.30 -8.34 33.94
N ARG A 26 -7.35 -8.49 35.26
CA ARG A 26 -7.68 -7.37 36.17
C ARG A 26 -6.62 -6.28 36.13
N THR A 27 -5.33 -6.65 36.16
CA THR A 27 -4.22 -5.70 35.99
C THR A 27 -4.31 -4.97 34.66
N ARG A 28 -4.68 -5.65 33.56
CA ARG A 28 -4.87 -4.99 32.26
C ARG A 28 -6.00 -3.96 32.30
N LEU A 29 -7.13 -4.27 32.96
CA LEU A 29 -8.22 -3.31 33.12
C LEU A 29 -7.82 -2.09 33.95
N THR A 30 -7.09 -2.28 35.06
CA THR A 30 -6.70 -1.17 35.92
C THR A 30 -5.53 -0.35 35.36
N GLU A 31 -4.42 -1.00 35.01
CA GLU A 31 -3.17 -0.32 34.62
C GLU A 31 -3.10 -0.06 33.11
N GLY A 32 -3.63 -0.98 32.29
CA GLY A 32 -3.61 -0.83 30.84
C GLY A 32 -4.73 0.05 30.30
N TYR A 33 -5.92 -0.02 30.90
CA TYR A 33 -7.11 0.70 30.46
C TYR A 33 -7.58 1.79 31.43
N GLY A 34 -6.92 1.95 32.58
CA GLY A 34 -7.22 3.04 33.52
C GLY A 34 -8.59 2.91 34.23
N ILE A 35 -9.14 1.70 34.33
CA ILE A 35 -10.48 1.47 34.90
C ILE A 35 -10.42 1.42 36.43
N ASP A 36 -11.35 2.12 37.09
CA ASP A 36 -11.48 2.08 38.54
C ASP A 36 -11.77 0.65 39.05
N SER A 37 -11.18 0.30 40.18
CA SER A 37 -11.26 -1.03 40.79
C SER A 37 -12.70 -1.48 41.04
N LYS A 38 -13.61 -0.53 41.36
CA LYS A 38 -15.04 -0.84 41.54
C LYS A 38 -15.72 -1.27 40.25
N MET A 39 -15.35 -0.69 39.10
CA MET A 39 -15.88 -1.11 37.81
C MET A 39 -15.26 -2.43 37.34
N VAL A 40 -13.98 -2.66 37.64
CA VAL A 40 -13.35 -3.96 37.39
C VAL A 40 -14.09 -5.09 38.13
N ASP A 41 -14.55 -4.84 39.35
CA ASP A 41 -15.40 -5.79 40.08
C ASP A 41 -16.78 -6.03 39.44
N GLN A 42 -17.30 -5.08 38.64
CA GLN A 42 -18.54 -5.27 37.86
C GLN A 42 -18.30 -6.04 36.56
N ILE A 43 -17.16 -5.82 35.90
CA ILE A 43 -16.78 -6.49 34.65
C ILE A 43 -16.30 -7.92 34.92
N LEU A 44 -15.48 -8.10 35.97
CA LEU A 44 -14.93 -9.38 36.40
C LEU A 44 -15.16 -9.55 37.91
N PRO A 45 -16.34 -10.05 38.33
CA PRO A 45 -16.63 -10.29 39.74
C PRO A 45 -15.66 -11.30 40.35
N LYS A 46 -15.14 -11.04 41.56
CA LYS A 46 -14.15 -11.93 42.23
C LYS A 46 -14.66 -13.34 42.51
N LYS A 47 -15.97 -13.52 42.60
CA LYS A 47 -16.62 -14.82 42.90
C LYS A 47 -16.93 -15.61 41.63
N ASP A 48 -16.81 -14.99 40.46
CA ASP A 48 -17.19 -15.62 39.20
C ASP A 48 -16.06 -16.46 38.61
N VAL A 49 -16.41 -17.57 37.97
CA VAL A 49 -15.44 -18.50 37.39
C VAL A 49 -15.23 -18.14 35.93
N VAL A 50 -14.08 -17.54 35.62
CA VAL A 50 -13.70 -17.22 34.24
C VAL A 50 -13.30 -18.51 33.52
N LYS A 51 -13.94 -18.79 32.39
CA LYS A 51 -13.57 -19.89 31.49
C LYS A 51 -12.48 -19.42 30.52
N HIS A 52 -11.55 -20.31 30.24
CA HIS A 52 -10.48 -20.16 29.26
C HIS A 52 -10.72 -21.16 28.13
N ILE A 53 -11.08 -20.64 26.96
CA ILE A 53 -11.42 -21.40 25.76
C ILE A 53 -10.26 -21.22 24.77
N LYS A 54 -9.53 -22.30 24.48
CA LYS A 54 -8.45 -22.28 23.50
C LYS A 54 -8.98 -22.61 22.13
N CYS A 55 -8.78 -21.73 21.17
CA CYS A 55 -9.15 -21.93 19.78
C CYS A 55 -7.92 -22.35 18.94
N HIS A 56 -8.17 -22.76 17.71
CA HIS A 56 -7.11 -22.93 16.72
C HIS A 56 -6.43 -21.58 16.38
N GLU A 57 -5.30 -21.62 15.67
CA GLU A 57 -4.53 -20.41 15.27
C GLU A 57 -4.00 -19.54 16.43
N HIS A 58 -3.80 -20.14 17.60
CA HIS A 58 -3.26 -19.47 18.80
C HIS A 58 -4.14 -18.32 19.31
N VAL A 59 -5.46 -18.49 19.26
CA VAL A 59 -6.44 -17.56 19.84
C VAL A 59 -6.99 -18.14 21.14
N ASP A 60 -6.85 -17.41 22.23
CA ASP A 60 -7.45 -17.71 23.53
C ASP A 60 -8.66 -16.79 23.75
N LEU A 61 -9.82 -17.34 24.13
CA LEU A 61 -11.01 -16.58 24.55
C LEU A 61 -11.22 -16.74 26.06
N TYR A 62 -11.73 -15.68 26.69
CA TYR A 62 -12.08 -15.65 28.10
C TYR A 62 -13.54 -15.26 28.27
N SER A 63 -14.34 -16.16 28.82
CA SER A 63 -15.77 -15.95 29.06
C SER A 63 -16.14 -16.02 30.53
N ASP A 64 -17.29 -15.45 30.87
CA ASP A 64 -17.90 -15.57 32.19
C ASP A 64 -18.56 -16.96 32.41
N SER A 65 -19.20 -17.15 33.57
CA SER A 65 -19.90 -18.39 33.88
C SER A 65 -21.07 -18.66 32.94
N ASP A 66 -21.73 -17.61 32.44
CA ASP A 66 -22.84 -17.66 31.49
C ASP A 66 -22.38 -17.97 30.05
N GLY A 67 -21.08 -17.91 29.78
CA GLY A 67 -20.48 -18.24 28.48
C GLY A 67 -20.31 -17.03 27.54
N GLU A 68 -20.57 -15.82 28.01
CA GLU A 68 -20.34 -14.59 27.25
C GLU A 68 -18.85 -14.27 27.16
N VAL A 69 -18.33 -14.13 25.94
CA VAL A 69 -16.91 -13.85 25.72
C VAL A 69 -16.61 -12.38 26.04
N MET A 70 -15.75 -12.17 27.03
CA MET A 70 -15.40 -10.87 27.57
C MET A 70 -14.09 -10.36 26.96
N PHE A 71 -13.09 -11.24 26.84
CA PHE A 71 -11.79 -10.91 26.29
C PHE A 71 -11.30 -12.00 25.34
N PHE A 72 -10.41 -11.63 24.43
CA PHE A 72 -9.63 -12.56 23.65
C PHE A 72 -8.16 -12.13 23.63
N ARG A 73 -7.28 -13.08 23.34
CA ARG A 73 -5.84 -12.85 23.22
C ARG A 73 -5.31 -13.72 22.09
N GLN A 74 -4.50 -13.13 21.22
CA GLN A 74 -3.82 -13.87 20.16
C GLN A 74 -2.34 -14.00 20.51
N ARG A 75 -1.82 -15.24 20.55
CA ARG A 75 -0.45 -15.56 20.97
C ARG A 75 -0.11 -14.88 22.33
N GLU A 76 1.05 -14.23 22.42
CA GLU A 76 1.50 -13.47 23.60
C GLU A 76 1.11 -11.98 23.53
N GLY A 77 0.06 -11.65 22.76
CA GLY A 77 -0.44 -10.28 22.64
C GLY A 77 -1.20 -9.78 23.88
N PRO A 78 -1.69 -8.53 23.85
CA PRO A 78 -2.50 -7.99 24.93
C PRO A 78 -3.86 -8.70 25.02
N PHE A 79 -4.48 -8.66 26.20
CA PHE A 79 -5.90 -9.02 26.32
C PHE A 79 -6.74 -7.93 25.68
N ILE A 80 -7.57 -8.29 24.71
CA ILE A 80 -8.42 -7.37 23.95
C ILE A 80 -9.87 -7.61 24.37
N PRO A 81 -10.64 -6.57 24.75
CA PRO A 81 -12.05 -6.75 25.08
C PRO A 81 -12.86 -7.12 23.84
N SER A 82 -13.90 -7.93 24.03
CA SER A 82 -14.85 -8.21 22.96
C SER A 82 -15.65 -6.97 22.59
N LEU A 83 -16.16 -6.92 21.35
CA LEU A 83 -17.07 -5.84 20.92
C LEU A 83 -18.31 -5.75 21.82
N ARG A 84 -18.81 -6.89 22.31
CA ARG A 84 -19.98 -6.93 23.20
C ARG A 84 -19.69 -6.30 24.55
N LEU A 85 -18.51 -6.59 25.12
CA LEU A 85 -18.05 -5.94 26.34
C LEU A 85 -17.88 -4.43 26.14
N LEU A 86 -17.25 -4.04 25.03
CA LEU A 86 -17.04 -2.65 24.67
C LEU A 86 -18.37 -1.90 24.43
N HIS A 87 -19.39 -2.54 23.86
CA HIS A 87 -20.72 -1.92 23.70
C HIS A 87 -21.41 -1.68 25.04
N LYS A 88 -21.19 -2.55 26.03
CA LYS A 88 -21.71 -2.37 27.39
C LYS A 88 -20.94 -1.31 28.19
N TYR A 89 -19.63 -1.21 27.96
CA TYR A 89 -18.75 -0.23 28.61
C TYR A 89 -17.89 0.50 27.57
N PRO A 90 -18.45 1.47 26.80
CA PRO A 90 -17.73 2.11 25.69
C PRO A 90 -16.47 2.86 26.08
N PHE A 91 -16.36 3.28 27.35
CA PHE A 91 -15.26 4.06 27.88
C PHE A 91 -14.01 3.22 28.21
N ILE A 92 -14.04 1.88 28.06
CA ILE A 92 -12.90 1.04 28.44
C ILE A 92 -11.69 1.16 27.51
N LEU A 93 -11.89 1.65 26.29
CA LEU A 93 -10.84 1.88 25.32
C LEU A 93 -10.91 3.33 24.82
N PRO A 94 -9.76 3.95 24.49
CA PRO A 94 -9.72 5.20 23.75
C PRO A 94 -10.37 5.04 22.37
N HIS A 95 -11.02 6.10 21.89
CA HIS A 95 -11.81 6.07 20.65
C HIS A 95 -11.02 6.64 19.48
N LEU A 96 -10.95 5.88 18.39
CA LEU A 96 -10.52 6.35 17.08
C LEU A 96 -11.70 6.22 16.11
N GLN A 97 -12.21 7.34 15.62
CA GLN A 97 -13.37 7.40 14.72
C GLN A 97 -12.92 7.47 13.27
N VAL A 98 -13.47 6.59 12.43
CA VAL A 98 -13.32 6.63 10.98
C VAL A 98 -14.45 7.40 10.31
N ASP A 99 -14.17 8.00 9.16
CA ASP A 99 -15.17 8.67 8.33
C ASP A 99 -16.17 7.68 7.69
N ARG A 100 -17.29 8.22 7.17
CA ARG A 100 -18.34 7.45 6.50
C ARG A 100 -17.86 6.54 5.37
N GLY A 101 -16.89 6.97 4.56
CA GLY A 101 -16.36 6.21 3.43
C GLY A 101 -15.63 4.94 3.90
N ALA A 102 -14.85 5.05 4.98
CA ALA A 102 -14.09 3.94 5.53
C ALA A 102 -14.98 2.86 6.20
N ILE A 103 -16.17 3.19 6.70
CA ILE A 103 -17.04 2.27 7.47
C ILE A 103 -17.23 0.93 6.77
N LYS A 104 -17.57 0.95 5.47
CA LYS A 104 -17.82 -0.27 4.69
C LYS A 104 -16.57 -1.16 4.61
N HIS A 105 -15.39 -0.58 4.51
CA HIS A 105 -14.13 -1.30 4.38
C HIS A 105 -13.73 -1.96 5.70
N VAL A 106 -13.85 -1.23 6.82
CA VAL A 106 -13.56 -1.79 8.14
C VAL A 106 -14.54 -2.92 8.48
N LEU A 107 -15.82 -2.78 8.15
CA LEU A 107 -16.80 -3.88 8.30
C LEU A 107 -16.53 -5.08 7.38
N ASN A 108 -15.70 -4.93 6.34
CA ASN A 108 -15.24 -6.04 5.52
C ASN A 108 -13.89 -6.62 6.00
N GLY A 109 -13.34 -6.12 7.12
CA GLY A 109 -12.09 -6.61 7.71
C GLY A 109 -10.82 -5.92 7.21
N SER A 110 -10.93 -4.78 6.51
CA SER A 110 -9.76 -4.02 6.07
C SER A 110 -9.05 -3.32 7.23
N ASN A 111 -7.71 -3.25 7.15
CA ASN A 111 -6.90 -2.41 8.03
C ASN A 111 -7.22 -0.93 7.80
N ILE A 112 -7.09 -0.12 8.86
CA ILE A 112 -7.33 1.32 8.80
C ILE A 112 -5.99 2.02 8.57
N MET A 113 -5.86 2.66 7.41
CA MET A 113 -4.71 3.51 7.09
C MET A 113 -4.89 4.90 7.70
N CYS A 114 -3.79 5.64 7.87
CA CYS A 114 -3.78 6.96 8.52
C CYS A 114 -4.89 7.90 8.01
N ARG A 115 -5.11 7.96 6.69
CA ARG A 115 -6.13 8.80 6.06
C ARG A 115 -7.56 8.49 6.51
N GLY A 116 -7.86 7.24 6.86
CA GLY A 116 -9.16 6.85 7.41
C GLY A 116 -9.42 7.38 8.82
N LEU A 117 -8.41 7.92 9.50
CA LEU A 117 -8.49 8.52 10.83
C LEU A 117 -8.32 10.05 10.83
N THR A 118 -8.06 10.66 9.68
CA THR A 118 -7.81 12.11 9.56
C THR A 118 -8.60 12.81 8.45
N SER A 119 -9.39 12.05 7.69
CA SER A 119 -10.40 12.59 6.78
C SER A 119 -11.45 13.43 7.52
N PRO A 120 -12.17 14.33 6.80
CA PRO A 120 -13.30 15.05 7.39
C PRO A 120 -14.33 14.08 7.97
N GLY A 121 -14.61 14.19 9.27
CA GLY A 121 -15.51 13.29 9.99
C GLY A 121 -14.78 12.23 10.84
N ALA A 122 -13.48 12.04 10.66
CA ALA A 122 -12.67 11.23 11.56
C ALA A 122 -12.29 11.99 12.85
N ARG A 123 -12.00 11.26 13.93
CA ARG A 123 -11.60 11.83 15.23
C ARG A 123 -10.59 10.89 15.90
N MET A 124 -9.52 11.42 16.47
CA MET A 124 -8.50 10.64 17.17
C MET A 124 -8.40 11.08 18.64
N THR A 125 -8.31 10.10 19.54
CA THR A 125 -7.91 10.30 20.94
C THR A 125 -6.42 10.05 21.05
N GLU A 126 -5.67 10.90 21.75
CA GLU A 126 -4.22 10.73 21.91
C GLU A 126 -3.86 9.37 22.50
N VAL A 127 -3.07 8.59 21.75
CA VAL A 127 -2.58 7.28 22.20
C VAL A 127 -1.16 7.01 21.70
N PRO A 128 -0.32 6.31 22.50
CA PRO A 128 0.98 5.86 22.04
C PRO A 128 0.84 4.72 21.01
N LYS A 129 1.95 4.40 20.34
CA LYS A 129 2.07 3.21 19.49
C LYS A 129 1.76 1.93 20.28
N GLU A 130 1.22 0.92 19.60
CA GLU A 130 0.82 -0.38 20.17
C GLU A 130 -0.33 -0.31 21.21
N SER A 131 -1.16 0.73 21.11
CA SER A 131 -2.34 0.88 21.97
C SER A 131 -3.53 0.11 21.43
N VAL A 132 -4.30 -0.52 22.33
CA VAL A 132 -5.60 -1.13 21.98
C VAL A 132 -6.66 -0.04 21.97
N VAL A 133 -7.42 0.07 20.88
CA VAL A 133 -8.34 1.19 20.63
C VAL A 133 -9.71 0.68 20.16
N ALA A 134 -10.76 1.44 20.49
CA ALA A 134 -12.09 1.25 19.94
C ALA A 134 -12.22 2.00 18.62
N VAL A 135 -12.57 1.28 17.54
CA VAL A 135 -12.83 1.90 16.24
C VAL A 135 -14.29 2.32 16.17
N MET A 136 -14.53 3.61 16.11
CA MET A 136 -15.85 4.24 16.05
C MET A 136 -16.22 4.61 14.62
N ALA A 137 -17.51 4.59 14.29
CA ALA A 137 -18.00 5.04 12.97
C ALA A 137 -18.61 6.44 13.09
N GLU A 138 -18.29 7.31 12.14
CA GLU A 138 -18.93 8.62 12.04
C GLU A 138 -20.47 8.50 12.03
N GLY A 139 -21.12 9.21 12.96
CA GLY A 139 -22.57 9.21 13.11
C GLY A 139 -23.16 7.94 13.75
N LYS A 140 -22.32 7.08 14.35
CA LYS A 140 -22.74 5.89 15.11
C LYS A 140 -22.27 5.99 16.56
N THR A 141 -23.03 5.37 17.46
CA THR A 141 -22.74 5.37 18.91
C THR A 141 -21.89 4.18 19.35
N ASN A 142 -21.97 3.06 18.62
CA ASN A 142 -21.30 1.82 18.98
C ASN A 142 -20.02 1.65 18.15
N ALA A 143 -18.98 1.10 18.79
CA ALA A 143 -17.76 0.71 18.11
C ALA A 143 -18.06 -0.36 17.05
N LEU A 144 -17.42 -0.26 15.88
CA LEU A 144 -17.53 -1.26 14.82
C LEU A 144 -16.44 -2.34 14.90
N ALA A 145 -15.30 -2.02 15.49
CA ALA A 145 -14.16 -2.92 15.62
C ALA A 145 -13.29 -2.53 16.83
N VAL A 146 -12.39 -3.44 17.21
CA VAL A 146 -11.30 -3.17 18.16
C VAL A 146 -10.00 -3.40 17.41
N GLY A 147 -9.06 -2.46 17.53
CA GLY A 147 -7.78 -2.49 16.81
C GLY A 147 -6.59 -2.27 17.73
N ILE A 148 -5.39 -2.50 17.19
CA ILE A 148 -4.12 -2.12 17.82
C ILE A 148 -3.44 -1.10 16.90
N THR A 149 -2.99 0.02 17.45
CA THR A 149 -2.30 1.04 16.67
C THR A 149 -0.87 0.60 16.33
N MET A 150 -0.44 0.79 15.09
CA MET A 150 0.96 0.58 14.68
C MET A 150 1.83 1.84 14.82
N LEU A 151 1.18 2.99 14.98
CA LEU A 151 1.76 4.32 15.14
C LEU A 151 1.04 5.04 16.28
N SER A 152 1.71 5.98 16.93
CA SER A 152 1.07 6.94 17.84
C SER A 152 0.18 7.91 17.05
N THR A 153 -0.81 8.51 17.72
CA THR A 153 -1.67 9.52 17.06
C THR A 153 -0.91 10.76 16.65
N ASP A 154 0.18 11.10 17.33
CA ASP A 154 1.06 12.21 16.95
C ASP A 154 1.76 11.90 15.63
N GLU A 155 2.32 10.68 15.50
CA GLU A 155 2.90 10.22 14.23
C GLU A 155 1.86 10.21 13.11
N ILE A 156 0.62 9.79 13.40
CA ILE A 156 -0.48 9.80 12.43
C ILE A 156 -0.81 11.25 12.00
N ASP A 157 -0.99 12.19 12.94
CA ASP A 157 -1.31 13.59 12.61
C ASP A 157 -0.21 14.23 11.77
N VAL A 158 1.06 13.99 12.10
CA VAL A 158 2.19 14.59 11.37
C VAL A 158 2.33 13.97 9.97
N ILE A 159 2.16 12.65 9.81
CA ILE A 159 2.17 11.99 8.49
C ILE A 159 1.11 12.61 7.56
N ILE A 160 -0.05 13.01 8.09
CA ILE A 160 -1.09 13.64 7.25
C ILE A 160 -0.81 15.10 6.94
N ARG A 161 -0.22 15.87 7.86
CA ARG A 161 0.25 17.24 7.54
C ARG A 161 1.30 17.26 6.44
N ILE A 162 2.12 16.21 6.37
CA ILE A 162 3.07 15.96 5.25
C ILE A 162 2.33 15.56 3.98
N SER A 163 1.23 14.83 4.13
CA SER A 163 0.41 14.41 3.02
C SER A 163 -0.29 15.62 2.36
N ASP A 164 -0.79 16.64 3.06
CA ASP A 164 -1.54 17.75 2.41
C ASP A 164 -0.76 18.69 1.45
N TRP A 165 0.42 18.30 0.97
CA TRP A 165 1.31 19.13 0.18
C TRP A 165 0.95 19.26 -1.30
N LYS A 166 1.08 20.50 -1.75
CA LYS A 166 1.06 20.88 -3.15
C LYS A 166 2.46 20.66 -3.74
N TRP A 167 2.52 19.86 -4.80
CA TRP A 167 3.62 19.88 -5.75
C TRP A 167 3.57 21.17 -6.58
N GLY A 168 4.74 21.70 -6.90
CA GLY A 168 4.93 22.90 -7.70
C GLY A 168 6.40 23.31 -7.64
N PRO A 169 6.88 24.16 -8.57
CA PRO A 169 8.28 24.55 -8.66
C PRO A 169 8.61 25.45 -7.47
N ALA A 170 8.93 24.86 -6.34
CA ALA A 170 9.37 25.61 -5.18
C ALA A 170 10.83 25.99 -5.43
N ASP A 171 11.03 27.22 -5.91
CA ASP A 171 12.31 27.91 -6.08
C ASP A 171 13.48 26.97 -6.44
N SER A 172 13.46 26.47 -7.69
CA SER A 172 14.53 25.66 -8.28
C SER A 172 15.93 26.30 -8.22
N GLN A 173 16.01 27.57 -7.83
CA GLN A 173 17.26 28.32 -7.67
C GLN A 173 18.13 27.82 -6.50
N ASN A 174 17.58 27.13 -5.50
CA ASN A 174 18.32 26.72 -4.29
C ASN A 174 18.37 25.20 -4.04
N CYS A 175 17.90 24.37 -4.97
CA CYS A 175 18.05 22.93 -4.85
C CYS A 175 19.51 22.52 -5.02
N PRO A 176 20.12 21.79 -4.05
CA PRO A 176 21.49 21.34 -4.18
C PRO A 176 21.64 20.46 -5.42
N VAL A 177 22.70 20.70 -6.19
CA VAL A 177 23.05 19.86 -7.34
C VAL A 177 23.30 18.44 -6.84
N PHE A 178 22.72 17.44 -7.52
CA PHE A 178 23.00 16.06 -7.18
C PHE A 178 24.51 15.78 -7.37
N ASP A 179 25.16 15.28 -6.33
CA ASP A 179 26.60 15.01 -6.35
C ASP A 179 26.91 13.77 -7.20
N HIS A 180 27.26 14.01 -8.47
CA HIS A 180 27.67 12.95 -9.39
C HIS A 180 29.12 12.48 -9.17
N SER A 181 29.89 13.06 -8.24
CA SER A 181 31.32 12.72 -8.07
C SER A 181 31.58 11.26 -7.72
N LYS A 182 30.58 10.59 -7.14
CA LYS A 182 30.63 9.17 -6.76
C LYS A 182 29.96 8.24 -7.77
N GLU A 183 29.39 8.77 -8.85
CA GLU A 183 28.70 7.97 -9.87
C GLU A 183 29.60 7.68 -11.07
N ASP A 184 29.76 6.40 -11.40
CA ASP A 184 30.29 5.99 -12.72
C ASP A 184 29.38 6.52 -13.85
N PRO A 185 29.86 7.41 -14.74
CA PRO A 185 29.06 8.01 -15.81
C PRO A 185 28.69 7.03 -16.93
N THR A 186 29.30 5.84 -16.97
CA THR A 186 29.02 4.81 -17.98
C THR A 186 27.77 3.98 -17.66
N ILE A 187 27.35 3.97 -16.39
CA ILE A 187 26.21 3.19 -15.92
C ILE A 187 24.94 4.05 -15.97
N ASN A 188 24.02 3.65 -16.84
CA ASN A 188 22.73 4.34 -16.99
C ASN A 188 21.78 3.99 -15.84
N ARG A 189 21.08 5.00 -15.33
CA ARG A 189 20.04 4.83 -14.29
C ARG A 189 18.65 4.66 -14.91
N MET A 190 17.85 3.79 -14.30
CA MET A 190 16.46 3.49 -14.66
C MET A 190 15.47 4.14 -13.68
N ALA A 191 14.38 4.69 -14.18
CA ALA A 191 13.21 5.01 -13.35
C ALA A 191 12.23 3.83 -13.39
N VAL A 192 11.93 3.22 -12.24
CA VAL A 192 10.92 2.17 -12.12
C VAL A 192 9.59 2.85 -11.80
N LEU A 193 8.68 2.87 -12.76
CA LEU A 193 7.37 3.50 -12.65
C LEU A 193 6.33 2.44 -12.31
N VAL A 194 5.72 2.56 -11.12
CA VAL A 194 4.75 1.60 -10.60
C VAL A 194 3.38 2.27 -10.44
N PRO A 195 2.41 1.97 -11.31
CA PRO A 195 1.05 2.47 -11.16
C PRO A 195 0.38 1.74 -9.98
N PHE A 196 -0.19 2.49 -9.05
CA PHE A 196 -0.55 1.97 -7.73
C PHE A 196 -1.91 2.47 -7.23
N ARG A 197 -2.67 1.57 -6.59
CA ARG A 197 -3.83 1.89 -5.73
C ARG A 197 -4.18 0.65 -4.91
N ASP A 198 -4.27 0.79 -3.59
CA ASP A 198 -4.76 -0.26 -2.68
C ASP A 198 -4.08 -1.65 -2.88
N ARG A 199 -2.75 -1.67 -3.01
CA ARG A 199 -1.92 -2.88 -3.18
C ARG A 199 -0.72 -2.91 -2.23
N PHE A 200 -0.93 -2.45 -0.99
CA PHE A 200 0.16 -2.19 -0.05
C PHE A 200 0.95 -3.47 0.30
N THR A 201 0.25 -4.59 0.47
CA THR A 201 0.89 -5.89 0.73
C THR A 201 1.81 -6.32 -0.41
N GLU A 202 1.37 -6.14 -1.66
CA GLU A 202 2.20 -6.42 -2.83
C GLU A 202 3.39 -5.46 -2.90
N LEU A 203 3.19 -4.17 -2.60
CA LEU A 203 4.28 -3.18 -2.61
C LEU A 203 5.38 -3.50 -1.59
N GLN A 204 4.99 -3.96 -0.40
CA GLN A 204 5.92 -4.36 0.66
C GLN A 204 6.81 -5.53 0.25
N GLU A 205 6.31 -6.44 -0.58
CA GLU A 205 7.09 -7.54 -1.12
C GLU A 205 7.88 -7.12 -2.37
N PHE A 206 7.28 -6.29 -3.21
CA PHE A 206 7.81 -5.83 -4.49
C PHE A 206 9.12 -5.06 -4.35
N ILE A 207 9.16 -4.04 -3.48
CA ILE A 207 10.31 -3.14 -3.38
C ILE A 207 11.59 -3.88 -2.96
N PRO A 208 11.62 -4.65 -1.85
CA PRO A 208 12.83 -5.37 -1.46
C PRO A 208 13.23 -6.42 -2.50
N HIS A 209 12.27 -7.14 -3.08
CA HIS A 209 12.55 -8.18 -4.09
C HIS A 209 13.20 -7.58 -5.33
N LEU A 210 12.57 -6.56 -5.93
CA LEU A 210 13.06 -5.97 -7.16
C LEU A 210 14.36 -5.18 -6.92
N ASN A 211 14.50 -4.48 -5.80
CA ASN A 211 15.76 -3.81 -5.44
C ASN A 211 16.93 -4.80 -5.38
N ASN A 212 16.77 -5.92 -4.69
CA ASN A 212 17.79 -6.98 -4.64
C ASN A 212 18.08 -7.56 -6.02
N PHE A 213 17.03 -7.84 -6.80
CA PHE A 213 17.16 -8.39 -8.15
C PHE A 213 17.93 -7.45 -9.09
N LEU A 214 17.67 -6.15 -9.05
CA LEU A 214 18.34 -5.13 -9.86
C LEU A 214 19.78 -4.88 -9.39
N ASN A 215 20.03 -4.84 -8.08
CA ASN A 215 21.37 -4.67 -7.52
C ASN A 215 22.29 -5.85 -7.88
N ASN A 216 21.77 -7.09 -7.88
CA ASN A 216 22.50 -8.27 -8.34
C ASN A 216 22.90 -8.19 -9.83
N GLN A 217 22.25 -7.33 -10.61
CA GLN A 217 22.57 -7.07 -12.01
C GLN A 217 23.38 -5.78 -12.23
N ASN A 218 23.79 -5.09 -11.16
CA ASN A 218 24.41 -3.78 -11.20
C ASN A 218 23.57 -2.72 -11.94
N VAL A 219 22.24 -2.85 -11.89
CA VAL A 219 21.32 -1.89 -12.50
C VAL A 219 21.02 -0.78 -11.51
N ARG A 220 21.48 0.44 -11.80
CA ARG A 220 21.11 1.63 -11.04
C ARG A 220 19.66 1.99 -11.30
N HIS A 221 18.91 2.23 -10.23
CA HIS A 221 17.49 2.48 -10.36
C HIS A 221 16.97 3.45 -9.28
N THR A 222 15.81 4.02 -9.55
CA THR A 222 15.02 4.84 -8.62
C THR A 222 13.56 4.44 -8.77
N PHE A 223 12.87 4.18 -7.66
CA PHE A 223 11.45 3.81 -7.65
C PHE A 223 10.56 5.04 -7.62
N PHE A 224 9.52 5.03 -8.44
CA PHE A 224 8.45 6.02 -8.43
C PHE A 224 7.11 5.27 -8.32
N ILE A 225 6.44 5.42 -7.18
CA ILE A 225 5.14 4.80 -6.92
C ILE A 225 4.05 5.84 -7.20
N ILE A 226 3.30 5.63 -8.28
CA ILE A 226 2.28 6.58 -8.74
C ILE A 226 0.93 6.14 -8.20
N ASN A 227 0.58 6.69 -7.03
CA ASN A 227 -0.65 6.35 -6.31
C ASN A 227 -1.85 7.15 -6.85
N GLN A 228 -2.86 6.46 -7.38
CA GLN A 228 -4.11 7.09 -7.83
C GLN A 228 -5.07 7.28 -6.65
N VAL A 229 -5.26 8.53 -6.22
CA VAL A 229 -6.01 8.88 -5.00
C VAL A 229 -7.44 9.36 -5.22
N ASP A 230 -7.83 9.62 -6.47
CA ASP A 230 -9.22 9.92 -6.84
C ASP A 230 -10.10 8.67 -6.78
N ASP A 231 -11.42 8.86 -6.78
CA ASP A 231 -12.41 7.77 -6.75
C ASP A 231 -12.78 7.25 -8.14
N LEU A 232 -12.09 7.69 -9.20
CA LEU A 232 -12.35 7.21 -10.57
C LEU A 232 -11.81 5.79 -10.75
N ARG A 233 -12.18 5.14 -11.85
CA ARG A 233 -11.62 3.83 -12.22
C ARG A 233 -10.10 3.91 -12.31
N PHE A 234 -9.43 2.80 -12.07
CA PHE A 234 -7.97 2.76 -12.18
C PHE A 234 -7.53 3.03 -13.62
N ASN A 235 -6.56 3.92 -13.81
CA ASN A 235 -6.07 4.30 -15.13
C ASN A 235 -4.55 4.10 -15.22
N ARG A 236 -4.16 2.87 -15.58
CA ARG A 236 -2.76 2.46 -15.63
C ARG A 236 -1.93 3.33 -16.58
N GLY A 237 -2.43 3.58 -17.79
CA GLY A 237 -1.75 4.38 -18.80
C GLY A 237 -1.50 5.82 -18.36
N ALA A 238 -2.52 6.46 -17.77
CA ALA A 238 -2.37 7.82 -17.24
C ALA A 238 -1.37 7.88 -16.10
N LEU A 239 -1.38 6.93 -15.15
CA LEU A 239 -0.43 6.91 -14.04
C LEU A 239 1.01 6.74 -14.51
N LEU A 240 1.25 5.91 -15.53
CA LEU A 240 2.58 5.74 -16.12
C LEU A 240 3.05 7.02 -16.84
N ASN A 241 2.14 7.73 -17.51
CA ASN A 241 2.42 9.05 -18.07
C ASN A 241 2.79 10.07 -16.99
N VAL A 242 2.02 10.15 -15.89
CA VAL A 242 2.37 10.99 -14.72
C VAL A 242 3.75 10.62 -14.22
N GLY A 243 4.02 9.34 -13.97
CA GLY A 243 5.32 8.88 -13.48
C GLY A 243 6.48 9.29 -14.37
N ALA A 244 6.32 9.26 -15.69
CA ALA A 244 7.35 9.68 -16.64
C ALA A 244 7.65 11.19 -16.58
N LEU A 245 6.62 12.03 -16.42
CA LEU A 245 6.73 13.48 -16.26
C LEU A 245 7.35 13.85 -14.91
N GLU A 246 6.78 13.29 -13.84
CA GLU A 246 7.14 13.58 -12.46
C GLU A 246 8.57 13.17 -12.11
N SER A 247 8.98 12.00 -12.58
CA SER A 247 10.37 11.57 -12.42
C SER A 247 11.34 12.53 -13.11
N LEU A 248 11.01 13.03 -14.31
CA LEU A 248 11.85 14.00 -15.01
C LEU A 248 11.88 15.34 -14.27
N GLU A 249 10.74 15.82 -13.77
CA GLU A 249 10.69 17.05 -13.00
C GLU A 249 11.56 16.95 -11.73
N ALA A 250 11.45 15.85 -10.99
CA ALA A 250 12.24 15.61 -9.80
C ALA A 250 13.76 15.52 -10.08
N GLU A 251 14.13 15.10 -11.29
CA GLU A 251 15.52 15.05 -11.76
C GLU A 251 16.03 16.44 -12.21
N VAL A 252 15.19 17.23 -12.88
CA VAL A 252 15.58 18.53 -13.46
C VAL A 252 15.48 19.66 -12.44
N ASN A 253 14.34 19.76 -11.77
CA ASN A 253 14.01 20.87 -10.87
C ASN A 253 14.14 20.49 -9.38
N GLY A 254 14.18 19.18 -9.08
CA GLY A 254 14.21 18.70 -7.70
C GLY A 254 12.83 18.62 -7.08
N ILE A 255 12.76 17.97 -5.93
CA ILE A 255 11.55 17.80 -5.12
C ILE A 255 11.81 18.32 -3.71
N ILE A 256 10.84 18.98 -3.12
CA ILE A 256 10.90 19.26 -1.69
C ILE A 256 10.47 18.01 -0.94
N VAL A 257 11.38 17.53 -0.11
CA VAL A 257 11.16 16.48 0.88
C VAL A 257 11.19 17.16 2.24
N GLU A 258 10.07 17.19 2.96
CA GLU A 258 10.12 17.55 4.37
C GLU A 258 10.22 16.29 5.22
N SER A 259 11.19 16.30 6.13
CA SER A 259 11.43 15.24 7.09
C SER A 259 11.02 15.71 8.47
N ILE A 260 10.54 14.77 9.28
CA ILE A 260 10.30 14.99 10.69
C ILE A 260 11.53 14.48 11.42
N THR A 261 12.21 15.35 12.16
CA THR A 261 13.21 14.91 13.13
C THR A 261 12.65 15.11 14.53
N GLN A 262 12.69 14.04 15.32
CA GLN A 262 12.34 14.11 16.73
C GLN A 262 13.55 14.65 17.51
N LYS A 263 13.36 15.78 18.18
CA LYS A 263 14.40 16.38 19.03
C LYS A 263 13.76 16.77 20.36
N ASN A 264 14.24 16.18 21.46
CA ASN A 264 13.75 16.44 22.82
C ASN A 264 12.21 16.33 22.97
N SER A 265 11.62 15.24 22.48
CA SER A 265 10.16 14.99 22.52
C SER A 265 9.28 15.97 21.73
N LEU A 266 9.88 16.84 20.91
CA LEU A 266 9.17 17.70 19.95
C LEU A 266 9.49 17.25 18.54
N TYR A 267 8.46 17.16 17.70
CA TYR A 267 8.61 16.91 16.27
C TYR A 267 8.93 18.23 15.57
N GLN A 268 10.07 18.28 14.88
CA GLN A 268 10.45 19.43 14.07
C GLN A 268 10.32 19.04 12.59
N LEU A 269 9.57 19.86 11.86
CA LEU A 269 9.44 19.75 10.40
C LEU A 269 10.62 20.48 9.76
N SER A 270 11.38 19.78 8.93
CA SER A 270 12.46 20.38 8.14
C SER A 270 12.26 20.08 6.66
N SER A 271 12.11 21.13 5.85
CA SER A 271 11.99 21.03 4.40
C SER A 271 13.39 21.05 3.76
N GLN A 272 13.69 20.04 2.95
CA GLN A 272 14.91 19.95 2.16
C GLN A 272 14.54 19.77 0.69
N CYS A 273 15.15 20.55 -0.20
CA CYS A 273 15.10 20.18 -1.61
C CYS A 273 16.07 19.01 -1.89
N LEU A 274 15.54 17.96 -2.51
CA LEU A 274 16.26 16.81 -2.99
C LEU A 274 16.18 16.79 -4.53
N LYS A 275 17.33 16.92 -5.19
CA LYS A 275 17.42 16.73 -6.64
C LYS A 275 17.74 15.27 -6.93
N LEU A 276 16.91 14.60 -7.73
CA LEU A 276 17.12 13.19 -8.03
C LEU A 276 18.14 12.99 -9.18
N PRO A 277 18.88 11.87 -9.20
CA PRO A 277 19.80 11.57 -10.29
C PRO A 277 19.05 11.27 -11.58
N PHE A 278 19.52 11.82 -12.70
CA PHE A 278 18.89 11.67 -14.01
C PHE A 278 18.78 10.21 -14.44
N THR A 279 17.60 9.82 -14.94
CA THR A 279 17.35 8.48 -15.46
C THR A 279 17.22 8.51 -16.97
N LYS A 280 17.86 7.56 -17.68
CA LYS A 280 17.84 7.55 -19.16
C LYS A 280 16.71 6.71 -19.76
N TYR A 281 16.16 5.80 -18.98
CA TYR A 281 15.15 4.85 -19.42
C TYR A 281 14.20 4.48 -18.27
N LEU A 282 13.03 3.99 -18.64
CA LEU A 282 11.89 3.72 -17.79
C LEU A 282 11.63 2.22 -17.75
N ALA A 283 11.25 1.68 -16.60
CA ALA A 283 10.54 0.42 -16.48
C ALA A 283 9.09 0.70 -16.09
N LEU A 284 8.17 0.42 -17.02
CA LEU A 284 6.72 0.45 -16.77
C LEU A 284 6.37 -0.89 -16.11
N HIS A 285 6.08 -0.89 -14.81
CA HIS A 285 6.12 -2.11 -14.02
C HIS A 285 4.88 -2.30 -13.16
N ASP A 286 4.19 -3.42 -13.32
CA ASP A 286 3.11 -3.80 -12.41
C ASP A 286 3.67 -4.23 -11.05
N VAL A 287 3.02 -3.82 -9.96
CA VAL A 287 3.47 -4.08 -8.58
C VAL A 287 3.40 -5.56 -8.18
N ASP A 288 2.59 -6.36 -8.88
CA ASP A 288 2.32 -7.77 -8.53
C ASP A 288 3.13 -8.78 -9.34
N LEU A 289 4.03 -8.32 -10.24
CA LEU A 289 4.89 -9.19 -11.04
C LEU A 289 6.34 -9.16 -10.51
N LEU A 290 6.82 -10.27 -9.98
CA LEU A 290 8.17 -10.37 -9.42
C LEU A 290 9.06 -11.22 -10.33
N PRO A 291 10.20 -10.69 -10.84
CA PRO A 291 11.10 -11.48 -11.67
C PRO A 291 11.85 -12.51 -10.82
N GLU A 292 11.91 -13.76 -11.27
CA GLU A 292 12.58 -14.86 -10.58
C GLU A 292 13.79 -15.39 -11.39
N ASP A 293 13.68 -15.40 -12.72
CA ASP A 293 14.76 -15.90 -13.58
C ASP A 293 15.88 -14.84 -13.73
N PRO A 294 17.13 -15.13 -13.31
CA PRO A 294 18.26 -14.20 -13.45
C PRO A 294 18.59 -13.81 -14.90
N ALA A 295 18.08 -14.54 -15.90
CA ALA A 295 18.20 -14.22 -17.32
C ALA A 295 17.35 -12.99 -17.72
N LEU A 296 16.38 -12.57 -16.90
CA LEU A 296 15.58 -11.37 -17.14
C LEU A 296 16.44 -10.11 -16.87
N LYS A 297 16.90 -9.47 -17.95
CA LYS A 297 17.80 -8.31 -17.87
C LYS A 297 17.07 -6.99 -17.96
N TYR A 298 17.19 -6.18 -16.91
CA TYR A 298 16.61 -4.83 -16.82
C TYR A 298 17.52 -3.74 -17.41
N ASN A 299 18.27 -4.09 -18.45
CA ASN A 299 19.26 -3.18 -19.05
C ASN A 299 18.60 -2.12 -19.93
N MET A 300 19.33 -1.04 -20.20
CA MET A 300 18.89 0.00 -21.12
C MET A 300 18.56 -0.60 -22.51
N PRO A 301 17.37 -0.33 -23.07
CA PRO A 301 17.01 -0.80 -24.40
C PRO A 301 17.94 -0.27 -25.49
N SER A 302 17.99 -0.95 -26.64
CA SER A 302 18.69 -0.44 -27.82
C SER A 302 17.87 0.65 -28.53
N GLU A 303 18.44 1.31 -29.54
CA GLU A 303 17.69 2.25 -30.39
C GLU A 303 16.60 1.56 -31.22
N LEU A 304 16.68 0.23 -31.41
CA LEU A 304 15.70 -0.52 -32.20
C LEU A 304 14.31 -0.52 -31.56
N GLY A 305 14.21 -0.39 -30.24
CA GLY A 305 12.93 -0.35 -29.54
C GLY A 305 12.98 -0.86 -28.10
N PRO A 306 11.81 -0.91 -27.45
CA PRO A 306 11.68 -1.29 -26.04
C PRO A 306 11.85 -2.80 -25.83
N ILE A 307 12.09 -3.19 -24.58
CA ILE A 307 12.17 -4.58 -24.14
C ILE A 307 10.87 -4.91 -23.38
N HIS A 308 10.09 -5.85 -23.88
CA HIS A 308 8.95 -6.42 -23.17
C HIS A 308 9.41 -7.63 -22.37
N LEU A 309 9.54 -7.48 -21.04
CA LEU A 309 10.18 -8.48 -20.18
C LEU A 309 9.30 -9.71 -19.89
N ILE A 310 7.99 -9.58 -19.99
CA ILE A 310 7.04 -10.66 -19.68
C ILE A 310 6.11 -10.94 -20.88
N PRO A 311 6.64 -11.45 -22.01
CA PRO A 311 5.82 -11.89 -23.12
C PRO A 311 4.89 -13.03 -22.69
N PHE A 312 3.86 -13.29 -23.51
CA PHE A 312 2.81 -14.26 -23.20
C PHE A 312 3.38 -15.61 -22.71
N TYR A 313 4.39 -16.16 -23.37
CA TYR A 313 4.98 -17.46 -23.04
C TYR A 313 5.72 -17.52 -21.69
N LEU A 314 5.98 -16.38 -21.04
CA LEU A 314 6.50 -16.28 -19.67
C LEU A 314 5.43 -15.85 -18.66
N HIS A 315 4.26 -15.41 -19.12
CA HIS A 315 3.25 -14.83 -18.26
C HIS A 315 2.42 -15.92 -17.57
N PRO A 316 2.37 -15.99 -16.21
CA PRO A 316 1.64 -17.06 -15.49
C PRO A 316 0.16 -17.16 -15.85
N ARG A 317 -0.49 -16.01 -16.08
CA ARG A 317 -1.91 -15.93 -16.47
C ARG A 317 -2.20 -15.84 -17.97
N TYR A 318 -1.49 -15.00 -18.73
CA TYR A 318 -1.84 -14.67 -20.12
C TYR A 318 -1.06 -15.50 -21.16
N TYR A 319 -0.60 -16.70 -20.80
CA TYR A 319 0.15 -17.59 -21.69
C TYR A 319 -0.58 -18.06 -22.95
N TYR A 320 -1.88 -17.81 -23.06
CA TYR A 320 -2.68 -18.12 -24.24
C TYR A 320 -2.86 -16.92 -25.19
N PHE A 321 -2.54 -15.69 -24.77
CA PHE A 321 -2.75 -14.48 -25.56
C PHE A 321 -1.46 -14.01 -26.21
N LYS A 322 -1.23 -14.41 -27.48
CA LYS A 322 0.04 -14.21 -28.18
C LYS A 322 0.44 -12.75 -28.37
N GLU A 323 -0.55 -11.87 -28.47
CA GLU A 323 -0.37 -10.44 -28.70
C GLU A 323 -0.11 -9.65 -27.39
N TYR A 324 -0.12 -10.31 -26.23
CA TYR A 324 0.06 -9.70 -24.92
C TYR A 324 1.27 -8.76 -24.87
N ALA A 325 1.04 -7.53 -24.40
CA ALA A 325 2.05 -6.48 -24.29
C ALA A 325 2.13 -5.82 -22.89
N GLY A 326 1.39 -6.36 -21.91
CA GLY A 326 1.29 -5.79 -20.56
C GLY A 326 2.35 -6.27 -19.57
N GLY A 327 2.16 -5.92 -18.30
CA GLY A 327 3.02 -6.35 -17.20
C GLY A 327 4.25 -5.47 -17.04
N VAL A 328 5.36 -5.86 -17.70
CA VAL A 328 6.66 -5.19 -17.54
C VAL A 328 7.26 -4.85 -18.89
N LEU A 329 7.47 -3.55 -19.15
CA LEU A 329 8.08 -3.04 -20.37
C LEU A 329 9.13 -1.98 -20.06
N ILE A 330 10.32 -2.13 -20.66
CA ILE A 330 11.45 -1.21 -20.49
C ILE A 330 11.63 -0.40 -21.76
N ILE A 331 11.71 0.92 -21.64
CA ILE A 331 11.74 1.85 -22.77
C ILE A 331 12.64 3.06 -22.48
N LYS A 332 13.36 3.59 -23.49
CA LYS A 332 14.08 4.85 -23.30
C LYS A 332 13.12 6.01 -23.10
N ARG A 333 13.49 7.01 -22.30
CA ARG A 333 12.69 8.25 -22.17
C ARG A 333 12.41 8.91 -23.52
N THR A 334 13.42 8.92 -24.40
CA THR A 334 13.30 9.46 -25.77
C THR A 334 12.29 8.70 -26.62
N GLN A 335 12.29 7.37 -26.54
CA GLN A 335 11.33 6.51 -27.26
C GLN A 335 9.90 6.70 -26.72
N TYR A 336 9.74 6.78 -25.39
CA TYR A 336 8.45 7.01 -24.74
C TYR A 336 7.85 8.38 -25.13
N SER A 337 8.69 9.42 -25.14
CA SER A 337 8.29 10.76 -25.60
C SER A 337 7.93 10.79 -27.09
N LEU A 338 8.71 10.11 -27.95
CA LEU A 338 8.47 10.08 -29.40
C LEU A 338 7.11 9.48 -29.79
N VAL A 339 6.60 8.53 -29.01
CA VAL A 339 5.27 7.93 -29.20
C VAL A 339 4.16 8.69 -28.46
N GLY A 340 4.48 9.76 -27.75
CA GLY A 340 3.52 10.57 -26.99
C GLY A 340 3.01 9.88 -25.72
N GLY A 341 3.78 8.95 -25.14
CA GLY A 341 3.40 8.16 -23.98
C GLY A 341 2.25 7.18 -24.25
N MET A 342 1.65 6.68 -23.17
CA MET A 342 0.46 5.81 -23.22
C MET A 342 -0.82 6.64 -23.41
N SER A 343 -1.93 5.99 -23.75
CA SER A 343 -3.23 6.65 -23.80
C SER A 343 -3.78 6.92 -22.39
N ASN A 344 -4.31 8.12 -22.18
CA ASN A 344 -5.03 8.50 -20.95
C ASN A 344 -6.49 8.03 -20.92
N SER A 345 -6.98 7.43 -22.01
CA SER A 345 -8.42 7.17 -22.21
C SER A 345 -8.89 5.83 -21.66
N PHE A 346 -7.98 4.97 -21.22
CA PHE A 346 -8.31 3.63 -20.74
C PHE A 346 -8.55 3.63 -19.23
N TRP A 347 -9.84 3.65 -18.86
CA TRP A 347 -10.32 3.60 -17.50
C TRP A 347 -10.83 2.20 -17.17
N GLY A 348 -10.22 1.52 -16.20
CA GLY A 348 -10.48 0.12 -15.88
C GLY A 348 -9.45 -0.84 -16.49
N TRP A 349 -9.74 -2.14 -16.45
CA TRP A 349 -8.77 -3.15 -16.89
C TRP A 349 -8.81 -3.38 -18.41
N GLY A 350 -7.65 -3.25 -19.05
CA GLY A 350 -7.34 -3.78 -20.39
C GLY A 350 -7.32 -2.77 -21.53
N ARG A 351 -6.66 -3.21 -22.64
CA ARG A 351 -6.50 -2.54 -23.95
C ARG A 351 -5.54 -1.35 -24.01
N GLU A 352 -5.11 -0.80 -22.89
CA GLU A 352 -4.11 0.26 -22.85
C GLU A 352 -2.74 -0.21 -23.34
N ASP A 353 -2.34 -1.43 -23.00
CA ASP A 353 -1.09 -2.03 -23.44
C ASP A 353 -1.11 -2.36 -24.93
N ASP A 354 -2.25 -2.88 -25.43
CA ASP A 354 -2.45 -3.19 -26.84
C ASP A 354 -2.31 -1.92 -27.69
N GLU A 355 -2.94 -0.82 -27.27
CA GLU A 355 -2.88 0.47 -27.95
C GLU A 355 -1.46 1.05 -27.93
N PHE A 356 -0.78 0.97 -26.79
CA PHE A 356 0.60 1.43 -26.67
C PHE A 356 1.55 0.61 -27.57
N GLN A 357 1.32 -0.70 -27.70
CA GLN A 357 2.04 -1.57 -28.63
C GLN A 357 1.88 -1.11 -30.09
N ILE A 358 0.67 -0.72 -30.48
CA ILE A 358 0.38 -0.18 -31.83
C ILE A 358 1.14 1.12 -32.06
N ARG A 359 1.19 2.04 -31.07
CA ARG A 359 1.97 3.28 -31.18
C ARG A 359 3.44 3.03 -31.40
N LEU A 360 4.04 2.14 -30.61
CA LEU A 360 5.45 1.75 -30.74
C LEU A 360 5.75 1.23 -32.14
N LYS A 361 4.93 0.28 -32.64
CA LYS A 361 5.07 -0.28 -33.97
C LYS A 361 4.88 0.76 -35.08
N SER A 362 3.94 1.71 -34.91
CA SER A 362 3.69 2.79 -35.88
C SER A 362 4.88 3.75 -36.07
N LYS A 363 5.74 3.88 -35.04
CA LYS A 363 7.00 4.64 -35.10
C LYS A 363 8.21 3.78 -35.51
N GLY A 364 7.97 2.54 -35.94
CA GLY A 364 9.01 1.65 -36.44
C GLY A 364 9.83 0.92 -35.36
N PHE A 365 9.43 1.01 -34.09
CA PHE A 365 10.13 0.33 -33.01
C PHE A 365 9.87 -1.18 -33.03
N LYS A 366 10.93 -1.95 -32.84
CA LYS A 366 10.91 -3.40 -32.64
C LYS A 366 10.87 -3.70 -31.15
N ILE A 367 9.75 -4.26 -30.69
CA ILE A 367 9.61 -4.72 -29.31
C ILE A 367 10.38 -6.03 -29.18
N VAL A 368 11.43 -6.02 -28.36
CA VAL A 368 12.31 -7.16 -28.12
C VAL A 368 11.82 -7.91 -26.87
N THR A 369 11.89 -9.23 -26.88
CA THR A 369 11.58 -10.07 -25.72
C THR A 369 12.86 -10.74 -25.18
N PRO A 370 12.89 -11.16 -23.90
CA PRO A 370 14.02 -11.88 -23.34
C PRO A 370 14.37 -13.15 -24.11
N ILE A 371 15.67 -13.38 -24.27
CA ILE A 371 16.26 -14.62 -24.78
C ILE A 371 16.89 -15.38 -23.62
N ASN A 372 17.02 -16.71 -23.78
CA ASN A 372 17.67 -17.60 -22.80
C ASN A 372 17.02 -17.64 -21.41
N VAL A 373 15.74 -17.29 -21.29
CA VAL A 373 14.95 -17.53 -20.08
C VAL A 373 14.69 -19.02 -19.97
N THR A 374 15.01 -19.61 -18.82
CA THR A 374 14.99 -21.07 -18.61
C THR A 374 13.83 -21.53 -17.73
N MET A 375 13.31 -20.64 -16.87
CA MET A 375 12.26 -20.97 -15.92
C MET A 375 10.84 -20.99 -16.52
N GLY A 376 10.67 -20.60 -17.79
CA GLY A 376 9.37 -20.59 -18.47
C GLY A 376 8.33 -19.78 -17.71
N LEU A 377 7.15 -20.38 -17.43
CA LEU A 377 6.07 -19.74 -16.66
C LEU A 377 6.42 -19.42 -15.20
N LYS A 378 7.54 -19.95 -14.68
CA LYS A 378 8.06 -19.61 -13.35
C LYS A 378 9.05 -18.44 -13.38
N ALA A 379 9.35 -17.89 -14.56
CA ALA A 379 10.27 -16.76 -14.67
C ALA A 379 9.75 -15.49 -13.98
N PHE A 380 8.44 -15.38 -13.82
CA PHE A 380 7.79 -14.37 -13.00
C PHE A 380 6.86 -15.03 -11.98
N ARG A 381 6.89 -14.52 -10.76
CA ARG A 381 5.92 -14.83 -9.71
C ARG A 381 4.85 -13.75 -9.69
N HIS A 382 3.60 -14.16 -9.89
CA HIS A 382 2.44 -13.24 -9.88
C HIS A 382 1.78 -13.29 -8.50
N ILE A 383 2.02 -12.28 -7.67
CA ILE A 383 1.53 -12.20 -6.27
C ILE A 383 0.14 -11.56 -6.19
N HIS A 384 -0.79 -12.00 -7.03
CA HIS A 384 -2.11 -11.41 -7.16
C HIS A 384 -3.17 -12.22 -6.42
N GLN A 385 -3.78 -11.63 -5.39
CA GLN A 385 -4.87 -12.25 -4.63
C GLN A 385 -6.22 -12.02 -5.33
N GLU A 386 -6.64 -12.93 -6.21
CA GLU A 386 -7.86 -12.77 -7.05
C GLU A 386 -9.16 -12.58 -6.25
N ASP A 387 -9.23 -13.19 -5.07
CA ASP A 387 -10.36 -13.11 -4.15
C ASP A 387 -10.48 -11.72 -3.50
N GLN A 388 -9.35 -11.06 -3.25
CA GLN A 388 -9.29 -9.71 -2.66
C GLN A 388 -9.26 -8.60 -3.72
N HIS A 389 -8.68 -8.87 -4.90
CA HIS A 389 -8.34 -7.86 -5.90
C HIS A 389 -9.00 -8.15 -7.25
N LYS A 390 -10.33 -8.10 -7.28
CA LYS A 390 -11.11 -8.32 -8.51
C LYS A 390 -10.78 -7.28 -9.58
N ARG A 391 -10.53 -7.75 -10.80
CA ARG A 391 -10.33 -6.87 -11.96
C ARG A 391 -11.63 -6.20 -12.37
N ASP A 392 -11.53 -4.91 -12.67
CA ASP A 392 -12.63 -4.13 -13.20
C ASP A 392 -12.74 -4.32 -14.73
N VAL A 393 -13.33 -5.45 -15.12
CA VAL A 393 -13.48 -5.88 -16.52
C VAL A 393 -14.66 -5.21 -17.24
N LYS A 394 -15.44 -4.37 -16.56
CA LYS A 394 -16.62 -3.74 -17.18
C LYS A 394 -16.17 -2.77 -18.27
N THR A 395 -16.53 -3.05 -19.51
CA THR A 395 -16.22 -2.18 -20.64
C THR A 395 -17.31 -1.12 -20.73
N TYR A 396 -17.07 0.06 -20.18
CA TYR A 396 -17.86 1.24 -20.50
C TYR A 396 -17.12 1.94 -21.63
N TYR A 397 -17.47 1.57 -22.87
CA TYR A 397 -17.07 2.35 -24.03
C TYR A 397 -17.70 3.72 -23.84
N ASN A 398 -16.89 4.77 -23.65
CA ASN A 398 -17.38 6.13 -23.75
C ASN A 398 -17.22 6.54 -25.22
N PRO A 399 -18.29 6.52 -26.04
CA PRO A 399 -18.21 6.93 -27.44
C PRO A 399 -17.86 8.42 -27.60
N ASP A 400 -17.93 9.21 -26.53
CA ASP A 400 -17.57 10.64 -26.50
C ASP A 400 -16.11 10.88 -26.08
N VAL A 401 -15.30 9.84 -25.87
CA VAL A 401 -13.83 10.01 -26.02
C VAL A 401 -13.60 10.21 -27.51
N ASN A 402 -13.80 11.45 -27.95
CA ASN A 402 -13.41 11.92 -29.27
C ASN A 402 -12.00 11.42 -29.57
N LEU A 403 -11.75 11.13 -30.85
CA LEU A 403 -10.45 10.82 -31.44
C LEU A 403 -9.38 11.92 -31.26
N SER A 404 -9.52 12.82 -30.28
CA SER A 404 -8.39 13.49 -29.63
C SER A 404 -7.77 12.50 -28.64
N ILE A 405 -6.84 11.72 -29.16
CA ILE A 405 -6.05 10.75 -28.42
C ILE A 405 -5.39 11.47 -27.23
N GLY A 406 -5.83 11.19 -26.01
CA GLY A 406 -5.19 11.73 -24.79
C GLY A 406 -3.72 11.32 -24.70
N TYR A 407 -2.82 12.21 -25.10
CA TYR A 407 -1.36 12.04 -25.04
C TYR A 407 -0.81 12.39 -23.64
N ILE A 408 0.46 12.06 -23.38
CA ILE A 408 1.17 12.53 -22.17
C ILE A 408 1.07 14.05 -21.95
N MET A 409 0.96 14.83 -23.04
CA MET A 409 0.82 16.29 -22.99
C MET A 409 -0.59 16.78 -22.59
N GLU A 410 -1.59 15.89 -22.61
CA GLU A 410 -3.00 16.20 -22.35
C GLU A 410 -3.47 15.66 -21.00
N ILE A 411 -2.56 15.15 -20.17
CA ILE A 411 -2.90 14.59 -18.87
C ILE A 411 -3.22 15.70 -17.87
N LEU A 412 -4.45 15.66 -17.33
CA LEU A 412 -4.87 16.49 -16.22
C LEU A 412 -4.75 15.69 -14.93
N TYR A 413 -3.82 16.07 -14.07
CA TYR A 413 -3.60 15.44 -12.77
C TYR A 413 -3.25 16.49 -11.72
N LYS A 414 -3.42 16.12 -10.45
CA LYS A 414 -2.94 16.88 -9.31
C LYS A 414 -2.22 15.93 -8.39
N LEU A 415 -1.00 16.27 -8.01
CA LEU A 415 -0.26 15.48 -7.03
C LEU A 415 -0.86 15.72 -5.65
N ALA A 416 -1.11 14.61 -4.96
CA ALA A 416 -1.65 14.64 -3.62
C ALA A 416 -0.56 14.53 -2.57
N HIS A 417 0.41 13.59 -2.70
CA HIS A 417 1.35 13.22 -1.64
C HIS A 417 2.71 12.76 -2.23
N LEU A 418 3.84 13.06 -1.58
CA LEU A 418 5.15 12.47 -1.90
C LEU A 418 5.87 12.08 -0.60
N VAL A 419 6.33 10.82 -0.53
CA VAL A 419 7.11 10.28 0.60
C VAL A 419 8.38 9.68 0.02
N SER A 420 9.54 10.16 0.49
CA SER A 420 10.83 9.54 0.17
C SER A 420 11.42 8.93 1.43
N ASP A 421 11.69 7.63 1.42
CA ASP A 421 12.54 7.00 2.43
C ASP A 421 13.99 7.37 2.12
N ALA A 422 14.56 8.27 2.94
CA ALA A 422 15.99 8.49 3.00
C ALA A 422 16.58 7.43 3.94
N SER A 423 16.87 6.25 3.41
CA SER A 423 17.71 5.24 4.06
C SER A 423 19.14 5.30 3.54
#